data_AF-A0A6L5Z3M5-F1
#
_entry.id   AF-A0A6L5Z3M5-F1
#
_cell.length_a   1.000
_cell.length_b   1.000
_cell.length_c   1.000
_cell.angle_alpha   90.00
_cell.angle_beta   90.00
_cell.angle_gamma   90.00
#
_symmetry.space_group_name_H-M   'P 1'
#
loop_
_entity.id
_entity.type
_entity.pdbx_description
1 polymer ?
#
loop_
_entity_poly.entity_id
_entity_poly.type
_entity_poly.pdbx_seq_one_letter_code
_entity_poly.pdbx_strand_id
1 'polypeptide(L)' 'MTIILLRHGRTAWNRAGIVIGQRDVPLDAGGRHEAQECAFRRIRSAVPTTSGQSFRGIRSPE' A
#
# COMPACT_ATOMS: atom_id res chain seq x y z
N MET A 1 -12.98 -13.12 7.43
CA MET A 1 -12.88 -12.17 6.30
C MET A 1 -11.99 -11.03 6.76
N THR A 2 -10.99 -10.62 5.97
CA THR A 2 -10.05 -9.55 6.36
C THR A 2 -10.16 -8.41 5.34
N ILE A 3 -10.41 -7.20 5.83
CA ILE A 3 -10.46 -5.97 5.02
C ILE A 3 -9.26 -5.11 5.38
N ILE A 4 -8.62 -4.52 4.37
CA ILE A 4 -7.43 -3.70 4.54
C ILE A 4 -7.65 -2.39 3.80
N LEU A 5 -7.55 -1.29 4.54
CA LEU A 5 -7.64 0.07 3.99
C LEU A 5 -6.23 0.64 3.85
N LEU A 6 -5.85 0.99 2.62
CA LEU A 6 -4.55 1.58 2.31
C LEU A 6 -4.75 2.98 1.74
N ARG A 7 -4.12 3.97 2.37
CA ARG A 7 -4.08 5.33 1.82
C ARG A 7 -3.04 5.38 0.69
N HIS A 8 -3.34 6.15 -0.36
CA HIS A 8 -2.37 6.39 -1.44
C HIS A 8 -1.12 7.14 -0.92
N GLY A 9 -0.02 7.04 -1.66
CA GLY A 9 1.23 7.73 -1.34
C GLY A 9 1.15 9.25 -1.50
N ARG A 10 2.16 9.96 -1.03
CA ARG A 10 2.26 11.42 -1.11
C ARG A 10 2.20 11.98 -2.54
N THR A 11 1.51 13.11 -2.69
CA THR A 11 1.56 13.96 -3.89
C THR A 11 2.19 15.32 -3.59
N ALA A 12 2.56 16.07 -4.63
CA ALA A 12 3.05 17.43 -4.49
C ALA A 12 2.04 18.37 -3.79
N TRP A 13 0.74 18.13 -3.98
CA TRP A 13 -0.32 18.94 -3.38
C TRP A 13 -0.50 18.63 -1.90
N ASN A 14 -0.36 17.37 -1.48
CA ASN A 14 -0.31 17.04 -0.06
C ASN A 14 0.86 17.73 0.64
N ARG A 15 2.05 17.80 -0.01
CA ARG A 15 3.21 18.55 0.52
C ARG A 15 2.91 20.03 0.67
N ALA A 16 2.21 20.62 -0.30
CA ALA A 16 1.92 22.04 -0.33
C ALA A 16 0.69 22.44 0.51
N GLY A 17 0.02 21.50 1.17
CA GLY A 17 -1.21 21.78 1.94
C GLY A 17 -2.43 22.09 1.06
N ILE A 18 -2.40 21.69 -0.21
CA ILE A 18 -3.49 21.95 -1.16
C ILE A 18 -4.47 20.78 -1.15
N VAL A 19 -5.76 21.10 -1.06
CA VAL A 19 -6.84 20.11 -1.14
C VAL A 19 -6.96 19.59 -2.58
N ILE A 20 -6.88 18.27 -2.75
CA ILE A 20 -6.90 17.60 -4.07
C ILE A 20 -8.32 17.55 -4.66
N GLY A 21 -9.33 17.29 -3.82
CA GLY A 21 -10.69 17.02 -4.30
C GLY A 21 -10.72 15.78 -5.21
N GLN A 22 -11.35 15.90 -6.37
CA GLN A 22 -11.43 14.83 -7.38
C GLN A 22 -10.34 14.93 -8.47
N ARG A 23 -9.33 15.80 -8.30
CA ARG A 23 -8.27 15.95 -9.31
C ARG A 23 -7.33 14.76 -9.31
N ASP A 24 -6.94 14.33 -10.49
CA ASP A 24 -5.94 13.28 -10.69
C ASP A 24 -4.52 13.86 -10.57
N VAL A 25 -4.02 13.97 -9.34
CA VAL A 25 -2.67 14.49 -9.05
C VAL A 25 -1.71 13.31 -8.88
N PRO A 26 -0.63 13.22 -9.66
CA PRO A 26 0.27 12.08 -9.59
C PRO A 26 1.05 12.04 -8.27
N LEU A 27 1.48 10.83 -7.89
CA LEU A 27 2.41 10.63 -6.79
C LEU A 27 3.73 11.38 -7.04
N ASP A 28 4.28 11.97 -6.00
CA ASP A 28 5.63 12.52 -6.07
C ASP A 28 6.70 11.43 -5.86
N ALA A 29 7.98 11.81 -5.87
CA ALA A 29 9.07 10.85 -5.69
C ALA A 29 8.97 10.10 -4.35
N GLY A 30 8.56 10.79 -3.28
CA GLY A 30 8.31 10.18 -1.97
C GLY A 30 7.12 9.24 -2.01
N GLY A 31 6.01 9.65 -2.61
CA GLY A 31 4.81 8.81 -2.74
C GLY A 31 5.04 7.54 -3.55
N ARG A 32 5.90 7.58 -4.58
CA ARG A 32 6.31 6.39 -5.32
C ARG A 32 7.14 5.43 -4.47
N HIS A 33 8.06 5.95 -3.67
CA HIS A 33 8.85 5.15 -2.74
C HIS A 33 7.96 4.53 -1.64
N GLU A 34 6.99 5.28 -1.10
CA GLU A 34 6.00 4.76 -0.16
C GLU A 34 5.19 3.61 -0.77
N ALA A 35 4.73 3.75 -2.01
CA ALA A 35 4.00 2.70 -2.71
C ALA A 35 4.86 1.43 -2.91
N GLN A 36 6.13 1.61 -3.27
CA GLN A 36 7.09 0.50 -3.41
C GLN A 36 7.33 -0.21 -2.08
N GLU A 37 7.54 0.54 -0.99
CA GLU A 37 7.76 -0.03 0.33
C GLU A 37 6.51 -0.76 0.84
N CYS A 38 5.31 -0.22 0.63
CA CYS A 38 4.06 -0.89 0.97
C CYS A 38 3.88 -2.20 0.18
N ALA A 39 4.23 -2.21 -1.12
CA ALA A 39 4.21 -3.42 -1.93
C ALA A 39 5.22 -4.46 -1.42
N PHE A 40 6.44 -4.01 -1.08
CA PHE A 40 7.50 -4.85 -0.55
C PHE A 40 7.16 -5.46 0.81
N ARG A 41 6.55 -4.67 1.70
CA ARG A 41 6.21 -5.09 3.08
C ARG A 41 5.10 -6.12 3.19
N ARG A 42 4.56 -6.65 2.07
CA ARG A 42 3.47 -7.64 2.03
C ARG A 42 2.44 -7.34 3.11
N ILE A 43 1.40 -6.60 2.73
CA ILE A 43 0.13 -6.40 3.47
C ILE A 43 -0.35 -7.67 4.24
N ARG A 44 0.05 -8.86 3.79
CA ARG A 44 -0.05 -10.15 4.48
C ARG A 44 0.48 -10.22 5.93
N SER A 45 1.48 -9.43 6.30
CA SER A 45 2.04 -9.37 7.67
C SER A 45 1.18 -8.53 8.62
N ALA A 46 0.37 -7.62 8.08
CA ALA A 46 -0.54 -6.77 8.83
C ALA A 46 -1.85 -7.48 9.21
N VAL A 47 -2.08 -8.68 8.69
CA VAL A 47 -3.17 -9.56 9.12
C VAL A 47 -2.63 -10.41 10.28
N PRO A 48 -3.13 -10.26 11.52
CA PRO A 48 -2.73 -11.15 12.60
C PRO A 48 -3.06 -12.59 12.20
N THR A 49 -2.06 -13.46 12.26
CA THR A 49 -2.20 -14.90 12.05
C THR A 49 -3.21 -15.42 13.07
N THR A 50 -4.47 -15.49 12.68
CA THR A 50 -5.45 -16.25 13.44
C THR A 50 -5.04 -17.70 13.28
N SER A 51 -4.61 -18.30 14.38
CA SER A 51 -4.16 -19.69 14.47
C SER A 51 -5.11 -20.60 13.68
N GLY A 52 -4.67 -21.16 12.56
CA GLY A 52 -5.47 -22.14 11.81
C GLY A 52 -5.33 -22.20 10.29
N GLN A 53 -4.81 -21.16 9.59
CA GLN A 53 -4.65 -21.24 8.14
C GLN A 53 -3.21 -20.95 7.72
N SER A 54 -2.42 -22.02 7.58
CA SER A 54 -1.09 -21.97 6.98
C SER A 54 -1.24 -21.55 5.51
N PHE A 55 -0.87 -20.32 5.20
CA PHE A 55 -0.80 -19.84 3.83
C PHE A 55 0.31 -20.61 3.09
N ARG A 56 -0.04 -21.65 2.34
CA ARG A 56 0.88 -22.33 1.41
C ARG A 56 1.17 -21.35 0.28
N GLY A 57 2.43 -20.90 0.24
CA GLY A 57 2.92 -19.90 -0.71
C GLY A 57 2.65 -20.29 -2.16
N ILE A 58 2.23 -19.29 -2.94
CA ILE A 58 2.24 -19.36 -4.40
C ILE A 58 3.72 -19.40 -4.79
N ARG A 59 4.17 -20.55 -5.30
CA ARG A 59 5.50 -20.68 -5.89
C ARG A 59 5.59 -19.78 -7.11
N SER A 60 6.65 -18.99 -7.19
CA SER A 60 7.02 -18.22 -8.38
C SER A 60 7.17 -19.16 -9.57
N PRO A 61 6.66 -18.85 -10.77
CA PRO A 61 7.16 -19.48 -11.98
C PRO A 61 8.53 -18.85 -12.31
N GLU A 62 9.45 -19.72 -12.72
CA GLU A 62 10.75 -19.38 -13.33
C GLU A 62 10.64 -18.49 -14.58
#